data_AF-A0AAV9HIG5-F1
#
_entry.id   AF-A0AAV9HIG5-F1
#
_cell.length_a   1.000
_cell.length_b   1.000
_cell.length_c   1.000
_cell.angle_alpha   90.00
_cell.angle_beta   90.00
_cell.angle_gamma   90.00
#
_symmetry.space_group_name_H-M   'P 1'
#
loop_
_entity.id
_entity.type
_entity.pdbx_description
1 polymer ?
#
loop_
_entity_poly.entity_id
_entity_poly.type
_entity_poly.pdbx_seq_one_letter_code
_entity_poly.pdbx_strand_id
1 'polypeptide(L)'
;MILKLLCQSLLVVGTFGAVLPRQDQCPALPSKYTPKSNPKLPDPFMKADGTRITRKDEWTCQRNYLSQLIQKYELGEWPAPPESVTASFSGGRLSITVRDKGKSISFPVSTKTPSGNGPFPAIIAYGGAIFPVPSGVATITLCL
;
A
#
# COMPACT_ATOMS: atom_id res chain seq x y z
N MET A 1 44.34 -15.69 -19.92
CA MET A 1 44.47 -15.24 -18.52
C MET A 1 43.95 -13.81 -18.42
N ILE A 2 42.76 -13.66 -17.81
CA ILE A 2 42.21 -12.44 -17.19
C ILE A 2 41.89 -11.28 -18.16
N LEU A 3 40.66 -11.13 -18.67
CA LEU A 3 39.43 -10.69 -17.99
C LEU A 3 39.52 -9.26 -17.43
N LYS A 4 38.82 -8.32 -18.08
CA LYS A 4 38.02 -7.25 -17.45
C LYS A 4 37.25 -6.46 -18.53
N LEU A 5 36.19 -7.09 -19.07
CA LEU A 5 35.07 -6.31 -19.61
C LEU A 5 34.30 -5.76 -18.41
N LEU A 6 34.36 -4.43 -18.25
CA LEU A 6 33.52 -3.68 -17.32
C LEU A 6 32.07 -3.73 -17.83
N CYS A 7 31.28 -4.63 -17.26
CA CYS A 7 29.83 -4.57 -17.35
C CYS A 7 29.37 -3.48 -16.38
N GLN A 8 29.25 -2.24 -16.86
CA GLN A 8 28.49 -1.20 -16.18
C GLN A 8 27.02 -1.58 -16.30
N SER A 9 26.51 -2.24 -15.27
CA SER A 9 25.07 -2.35 -15.05
C SER A 9 24.55 -0.97 -14.65
N LEU A 10 23.88 -0.34 -15.60
CA LEU A 10 23.08 0.85 -15.42
C LEU A 10 22.01 0.53 -14.34
N LEU A 11 22.22 0.97 -13.11
CA LEU A 11 21.17 1.02 -12.11
C LEU A 11 20.19 2.11 -12.55
N VAL A 12 19.09 1.70 -13.18
CA VAL A 12 17.92 2.56 -13.33
C VAL A 12 17.35 2.76 -11.93
N VAL A 13 17.79 3.84 -11.27
CA VAL A 13 17.12 4.36 -10.08
C VAL A 13 15.82 4.99 -10.59
N GLY A 14 14.77 4.19 -10.68
CA GLY A 14 13.42 4.72 -10.81
C GLY A 14 13.10 5.51 -9.56
N THR A 15 12.96 6.82 -9.69
CA THR A 15 12.31 7.63 -8.68
C THR A 15 10.87 7.15 -8.56
N PHE A 16 10.58 6.35 -7.54
CA PHE A 16 9.21 6.14 -7.12
C PHE A 16 8.74 7.45 -6.48
N GLY A 17 8.15 8.31 -7.31
CA GLY A 17 7.40 9.46 -6.81
C GLY A 17 6.37 8.99 -5.77
N ALA A 18 6.14 9.83 -4.75
CA ALA A 18 5.18 9.57 -3.69
C ALA A 18 3.86 9.08 -4.28
N VAL A 19 3.48 7.84 -3.97
CA VAL A 19 2.15 7.30 -4.29
C VAL A 19 1.17 7.85 -3.27
N LEU A 20 0.92 9.16 -3.29
CA LEU A 20 -0.28 9.77 -2.71
C LEU A 20 -1.17 10.52 -3.74
N PRO A 21 -1.23 10.16 -5.05
CA PRO A 21 -2.12 10.87 -5.98
C PRO A 21 -3.61 10.71 -5.61
N ARG A 22 -3.97 9.83 -4.66
CA ARG A 22 -5.33 9.66 -4.16
C ARG A 22 -5.83 10.80 -3.26
N GLN A 23 -4.96 11.65 -2.73
CA GLN A 23 -5.32 12.63 -1.71
C GLN A 23 -5.25 14.09 -2.18
N ASP A 24 -4.53 14.38 -3.26
CA ASP A 24 -4.13 15.76 -3.60
C ASP A 24 -5.27 16.69 -4.08
N GLN A 25 -6.47 16.17 -4.34
CA GLN A 25 -7.61 16.96 -4.86
C GLN A 25 -8.82 17.04 -3.92
N CYS A 26 -8.77 16.38 -2.76
CA CYS A 26 -9.94 16.27 -1.88
C CYS A 26 -9.74 17.08 -0.59
N PRO A 27 -10.81 17.72 -0.06
CA PRO A 27 -10.71 18.47 1.18
C PRO A 27 -10.26 17.61 2.37
N ALA A 28 -9.38 18.16 3.20
CA ALA A 28 -9.04 17.58 4.48
C ALA A 28 -10.22 17.64 5.45
N LEU A 29 -10.32 16.65 6.33
CA LEU A 29 -11.28 16.63 7.42
C LEU A 29 -10.91 17.75 8.41
N PRO A 30 -11.87 18.61 8.82
CA PRO A 30 -11.59 19.62 9.83
C PRO A 30 -11.07 18.98 11.13
N SER A 31 -10.04 19.58 11.73
CA SER A 31 -9.42 19.05 12.97
C SER A 31 -10.44 18.88 14.10
N LYS A 32 -11.48 19.73 14.14
CA LYS A 32 -12.59 19.70 15.11
C LYS A 32 -13.86 19.01 14.59
N TYR A 33 -13.77 18.22 13.52
CA TYR A 33 -14.92 17.43 13.08
C TYR A 33 -15.39 16.52 14.22
N THR A 34 -16.71 16.42 14.41
CA THR A 34 -17.37 15.50 15.36
C THR A 34 -18.56 14.86 14.64
N PRO A 35 -18.62 13.53 14.53
CA PRO A 35 -19.76 12.84 13.97
C PRO A 35 -21.04 13.16 14.74
N LYS A 36 -22.16 13.29 14.02
CA LYS A 36 -23.47 13.36 14.65
C LYS A 36 -23.82 12.02 15.28
N SER A 37 -24.51 12.04 16.41
CA SER A 37 -25.05 10.83 17.03
C SER A 37 -25.98 10.13 16.03
N ASN A 38 -25.70 8.87 15.76
CA ASN A 38 -26.47 8.02 14.85
C ASN A 38 -26.57 6.61 15.46
N PRO A 39 -27.76 6.14 15.86
CA PRO A 39 -27.91 4.79 16.42
C PRO A 39 -27.82 3.70 15.35
N LYS A 40 -27.69 4.06 14.06
CA LYS A 40 -27.56 3.15 12.92
C LYS A 40 -26.18 3.27 12.28
N LEU A 41 -25.91 2.43 11.28
CA LEU A 41 -24.70 2.55 10.46
C LEU A 41 -24.66 3.92 9.74
N PRO A 42 -23.50 4.61 9.69
CA PRO A 42 -23.33 5.81 8.87
C PRO A 42 -23.61 5.53 7.38
N ASP A 43 -24.31 6.45 6.70
CA ASP A 43 -24.59 6.35 5.27
C ASP A 43 -23.31 6.66 4.45
N PRO A 44 -22.71 5.68 3.73
CA PRO A 44 -21.47 5.89 2.99
C PRO A 44 -21.65 6.83 1.79
N PHE A 45 -22.88 7.09 1.35
CA PHE A 45 -23.20 7.97 0.23
C PHE A 45 -23.66 9.37 0.66
N MET A 46 -23.63 9.66 1.96
CA MET A 46 -23.87 11.00 2.49
C MET A 46 -22.54 11.73 2.65
N LYS A 47 -22.42 12.91 2.02
CA LYS A 47 -21.26 13.79 2.18
C LYS A 47 -21.31 14.49 3.54
N ALA A 48 -20.18 15.07 3.94
CA ALA A 48 -20.06 15.81 5.20
C ALA A 48 -21.01 17.03 5.29
N ASP A 49 -21.35 17.61 4.15
CA ASP A 49 -22.29 18.74 4.03
C ASP A 49 -23.78 18.32 4.04
N GLY A 50 -24.06 17.00 4.09
CA GLY A 50 -25.42 16.45 4.08
C GLY A 50 -26.01 16.24 2.68
N THR A 51 -25.27 16.50 1.60
CA THR A 51 -25.69 16.16 0.24
C THR A 51 -25.33 14.71 -0.11
N ARG A 52 -25.98 14.14 -1.14
CA ARG A 52 -25.71 12.76 -1.57
C ARG A 52 -24.62 12.69 -2.65
N ILE A 53 -23.90 11.58 -2.66
CA ILE A 53 -23.09 11.11 -3.79
C ILE A 53 -24.04 10.55 -4.86
N THR A 54 -23.92 11.04 -6.09
CA THR A 54 -24.78 10.66 -7.22
C THR A 54 -23.99 10.20 -8.45
N ARG A 55 -22.70 10.52 -8.52
CA ARG A 55 -21.83 10.17 -9.64
C ARG A 55 -20.57 9.44 -9.17
N LYS A 56 -19.98 8.67 -10.09
CA LYS A 56 -18.79 7.84 -9.80
C LYS A 56 -17.55 8.66 -9.49
N ASP A 57 -17.39 9.83 -10.11
CA ASP A 57 -16.28 10.76 -9.89
C ASP A 57 -16.27 11.32 -8.46
N GLU A 58 -17.45 11.56 -7.88
CA GLU A 58 -17.59 12.05 -6.50
C GLU A 58 -17.10 11.03 -5.45
N TRP A 59 -17.11 9.73 -5.79
CA TRP A 59 -16.68 8.67 -4.88
C TRP A 59 -15.20 8.76 -4.50
N THR A 60 -14.37 9.36 -5.36
CA THR A 60 -12.94 9.55 -5.08
C THR A 60 -12.75 10.36 -3.80
N CYS A 61 -13.42 11.51 -3.67
CA CYS A 61 -13.33 12.33 -2.47
C CYS A 61 -14.16 11.78 -1.31
N GLN A 62 -15.27 11.08 -1.56
CA GLN A 62 -16.00 10.42 -0.49
C GLN A 62 -15.15 9.33 0.18
N ARG A 63 -14.45 8.49 -0.60
CA ARG A 63 -13.54 7.47 -0.06
C ARG A 63 -12.41 8.09 0.76
N ASN A 64 -11.86 9.20 0.28
CA ASN A 64 -10.82 9.94 1.01
C ASN A 64 -11.35 10.45 2.36
N TYR A 65 -12.52 11.08 2.37
CA TYR A 65 -13.19 11.54 3.58
C TYR A 65 -13.45 10.40 4.59
N LEU A 66 -13.97 9.26 4.13
CA LEU A 66 -14.19 8.08 4.97
C LEU A 66 -12.88 7.52 5.53
N SER A 67 -11.80 7.50 4.74
CA SER A 67 -10.47 7.09 5.21
C SER A 67 -9.95 8.01 6.32
N GLN A 68 -10.13 9.33 6.18
CA GLN A 68 -9.73 10.29 7.23
C GLN A 68 -10.55 10.10 8.52
N LEU A 69 -11.85 9.79 8.42
CA LEU A 69 -12.68 9.47 9.59
C LEU A 69 -12.18 8.23 10.33
N ILE A 70 -11.94 7.13 9.60
CA ILE A 70 -11.49 5.87 10.20
C ILE A 70 -10.11 6.04 10.87
N GLN A 71 -9.21 6.78 10.24
CA GLN A 71 -7.92 7.15 10.85
C GLN A 71 -8.10 7.96 12.13
N LYS A 72 -8.95 9.00 12.11
CA LYS A 72 -9.16 9.90 13.26
C LYS A 72 -9.78 9.19 14.46
N TYR A 73 -10.73 8.28 14.24
CA TYR A 73 -11.55 7.70 15.31
C TYR A 73 -11.17 6.27 15.71
N GLU A 74 -10.37 5.55 14.93
CA GLU A 74 -10.10 4.13 15.20
C GLU A 74 -8.64 3.73 14.93
N LEU A 75 -8.13 3.94 13.71
CA LEU A 75 -6.86 3.33 13.28
C LEU A 75 -5.61 4.18 13.59
N GLY A 76 -5.77 5.45 13.94
CA GLY A 76 -4.67 6.41 14.03
C GLY A 76 -4.22 6.95 12.67
N GLU A 77 -3.21 7.81 12.68
CA GLU A 77 -2.67 8.44 11.48
C GLU A 77 -1.99 7.40 10.57
N TRP A 78 -2.41 7.35 9.31
CA TRP A 78 -1.67 6.62 8.27
C TRP A 78 -0.49 7.48 7.81
N PRO A 79 0.76 7.08 8.06
CA PRO A 79 1.91 7.93 7.83
C PRO A 79 2.14 8.19 6.32
N ALA A 80 2.82 9.31 6.04
CA ALA A 80 3.33 9.60 4.70
C ALA A 80 4.33 8.52 4.24
N PRO A 81 4.58 8.41 2.92
CA PRO A 81 5.63 7.54 2.39
C PRO A 81 6.98 7.78 3.09
N PRO A 82 7.73 6.71 3.41
CA PRO A 82 9.03 6.84 4.05
C PRO A 82 10.07 7.45 3.11
N GLU A 83 11.16 7.97 3.67
CA GLU A 83 12.28 8.55 2.90
C GLU A 83 12.88 7.61 1.85
N SER A 84 13.00 6.30 2.15
CA SER A 84 13.43 5.33 1.15
C SER A 84 12.95 3.90 1.43
N VAL A 85 12.76 3.15 0.34
CA VAL A 85 12.52 1.70 0.36
C VAL A 85 13.50 1.05 -0.59
N THR A 86 14.21 0.04 -0.11
CA THR A 86 15.11 -0.80 -0.91
C THR A 86 14.72 -2.26 -0.73
N ALA A 87 14.94 -3.09 -1.74
CA ALA A 87 14.61 -4.50 -1.67
C ALA A 87 15.65 -5.36 -2.38
N SER A 88 15.85 -6.57 -1.87
CA SER A 88 16.64 -7.61 -2.52
C SER A 88 15.84 -8.90 -2.56
N PHE A 89 16.01 -9.68 -3.62
CA PHE A 89 15.31 -10.94 -3.82
C PHE A 89 16.32 -12.06 -4.03
N SER A 90 16.24 -13.11 -3.22
CA SER A 90 17.10 -14.29 -3.35
C SER A 90 16.40 -15.53 -2.80
N GLY A 91 16.48 -16.64 -3.53
CA GLY A 91 15.97 -17.94 -3.08
C GLY A 91 14.50 -17.94 -2.65
N GLY A 92 13.65 -17.16 -3.33
CA GLY A 92 12.23 -17.05 -2.97
C GLY A 92 11.95 -16.19 -1.73
N ARG A 93 12.94 -15.45 -1.22
CA ARG A 93 12.77 -14.50 -0.11
C ARG A 93 13.04 -13.09 -0.60
N LEU A 94 12.06 -12.21 -0.36
CA LEU A 94 12.16 -10.78 -0.60
C LEU A 94 12.53 -10.10 0.72
N SER A 95 13.70 -9.48 0.81
CA SER A 95 14.10 -8.68 1.97
C SER A 95 13.89 -7.22 1.66
N ILE A 96 13.01 -6.56 2.44
CA ILE A 96 12.64 -5.15 2.25
C ILE A 96 13.24 -4.35 3.41
N THR A 97 13.98 -3.31 3.07
CA THR A 97 14.53 -2.35 4.02
C THR A 97 13.87 -1.00 3.82
N VAL A 98 13.23 -0.50 4.86
CA VAL A 98 12.58 0.82 4.90
C VAL A 98 13.40 1.74 5.80
N ARG A 99 13.67 2.96 5.34
CA ARG A 99 14.29 4.02 6.13
C ARG A 99 13.42 5.25 6.18
N ASP A 100 13.27 5.81 7.36
CA ASP A 100 12.51 7.03 7.60
C ASP A 100 13.02 7.72 8.88
N LYS A 101 13.22 9.05 8.83
CA LYS A 101 13.60 9.89 9.99
C LYS A 101 14.82 9.36 10.74
N GLY A 102 15.84 8.92 10.00
CA GLY A 102 17.08 8.36 10.56
C GLY A 102 16.93 6.98 11.22
N LYS A 103 15.75 6.34 11.14
CA LYS A 103 15.52 4.96 11.60
C LYS A 103 15.42 4.01 10.41
N SER A 104 15.79 2.75 10.63
CA SER A 104 15.74 1.71 9.61
C SER A 104 15.13 0.43 10.18
N ILE A 105 14.25 -0.19 9.41
CA ILE A 105 13.76 -1.56 9.67
C ILE A 105 14.01 -2.42 8.42
N SER A 106 14.29 -3.71 8.62
CA SER A 106 14.36 -4.68 7.55
C SER A 106 13.52 -5.89 7.91
N PHE A 107 12.65 -6.33 7.00
CA PHE A 107 11.81 -7.50 7.22
C PHE A 107 11.84 -8.45 6.00
N PRO A 108 11.94 -9.76 6.23
CA PRO A 108 11.86 -10.74 5.17
C PRO A 108 10.41 -11.08 4.83
N VAL A 109 10.16 -11.32 3.56
CA VAL A 109 8.86 -11.73 3.02
C VAL A 109 9.07 -13.01 2.20
N SER A 110 8.36 -14.06 2.55
CA SER A 110 8.47 -15.34 1.85
C SER A 110 7.61 -15.29 0.58
N THR A 111 8.13 -15.81 -0.52
CA THR A 111 7.42 -15.86 -1.80
C THR A 111 7.39 -17.29 -2.33
N LYS A 112 6.25 -17.67 -2.91
CA LYS A 112 6.08 -18.91 -3.67
C LYS A 112 5.63 -18.54 -5.07
N THR A 113 6.47 -18.80 -6.07
CA THR A 113 6.16 -18.53 -7.47
C THR A 113 5.81 -19.83 -8.20
N PRO A 114 4.87 -19.79 -9.16
CA PRO A 114 4.68 -20.88 -10.11
C PRO A 114 5.93 -21.16 -10.94
N SER A 115 5.97 -22.30 -11.61
CA SER A 115 7.00 -22.59 -12.62
C SER A 115 6.75 -21.78 -13.90
N GLY A 116 7.82 -21.53 -14.67
CA GLY A 116 7.80 -20.75 -15.90
C GLY A 116 8.50 -19.40 -15.76
N ASN A 117 8.51 -18.62 -16.85
CA ASN A 117 9.33 -17.41 -16.94
C ASN A 117 8.69 -16.17 -16.28
N GLY A 118 7.42 -16.25 -15.86
CA GLY A 118 6.68 -15.11 -15.30
C GLY A 118 6.55 -13.92 -16.26
N PRO A 119 6.13 -12.73 -15.77
CA PRO A 119 5.67 -12.47 -14.41
C PRO A 119 4.34 -13.17 -14.10
N PHE A 120 4.09 -13.41 -12.81
CA PHE A 120 2.87 -14.05 -12.34
C PHE A 120 2.00 -13.04 -11.57
N PRO A 121 0.66 -13.13 -11.66
CA PRO A 121 -0.18 -12.48 -10.67
C PRO A 121 0.16 -13.00 -9.27
N ALA A 122 0.03 -12.16 -8.25
CA ALA A 122 0.39 -12.52 -6.88
C ALA A 122 -0.71 -12.14 -5.88
N ILE A 123 -0.83 -12.95 -4.83
CA ILE A 123 -1.65 -12.68 -3.66
C ILE A 123 -0.73 -12.42 -2.47
N ILE A 124 -0.95 -11.30 -1.78
CA ILE A 124 -0.30 -11.00 -0.51
C ILE A 124 -1.15 -11.59 0.62
N ALA A 125 -0.61 -12.54 1.35
CA ALA A 125 -1.26 -13.23 2.45
C ALA A 125 -0.64 -12.79 3.78
N TYR A 126 -1.46 -12.25 4.67
CA TYR A 126 -1.05 -11.88 6.02
C TYR A 126 -1.02 -13.12 6.91
N GLY A 127 0.14 -13.45 7.47
CA GLY A 127 0.37 -14.66 8.29
C GLY A 127 0.34 -15.99 7.53
N GLY A 128 -0.32 -16.04 6.37
CA GLY A 128 -0.43 -17.22 5.51
C GLY A 128 -1.74 -17.22 4.71
N ALA A 129 -1.79 -17.99 3.63
CA ALA A 129 -3.02 -18.13 2.84
C ALA A 129 -3.90 -19.24 3.44
N ILE A 130 -5.16 -18.91 3.74
CA ILE A 130 -6.16 -19.86 4.26
C ILE A 130 -7.18 -20.31 3.19
N PHE A 131 -7.00 -19.84 1.96
CA PHE A 131 -7.84 -20.17 0.82
C PHE A 131 -7.01 -20.85 -0.28
N PRO A 132 -7.63 -21.68 -1.13
CA PRO A 132 -6.93 -22.30 -2.26
C PRO A 132 -6.38 -21.24 -3.21
N VAL A 133 -5.07 -21.23 -3.41
CA VAL A 133 -4.42 -20.34 -4.39
C VAL A 133 -4.30 -21.08 -5.73
N PRO A 134 -4.80 -20.52 -6.85
CA PRO A 134 -4.67 -21.13 -8.16
C PRO A 134 -3.21 -21.34 -8.57
N SER A 135 -2.92 -22.41 -9.32
CA SER A 135 -1.56 -22.83 -9.67
C SER A 135 -0.75 -21.81 -10.49
N GLY A 136 -1.42 -20.89 -11.19
CA GLY A 136 -0.79 -19.79 -11.94
C GLY A 136 -0.57 -18.51 -11.13
N VAL A 137 -0.87 -18.50 -9.83
CA VAL A 137 -0.81 -17.32 -8.97
C VAL A 137 0.28 -17.49 -7.91
N ALA A 138 1.18 -16.53 -7.80
CA ALA A 138 2.19 -16.48 -6.76
C ALA A 138 1.59 -16.11 -5.39
N THR A 139 2.23 -16.55 -4.32
CA THR A 139 1.87 -16.17 -2.96
C THR A 139 3.03 -15.41 -2.32
N ILE A 140 2.73 -14.26 -1.73
CA ILE A 140 3.67 -13.43 -0.97
C ILE A 140 3.16 -13.43 0.47
N THR A 141 3.89 -14.08 1.39
CA THR A 141 3.48 -14.20 2.79
C THR A 141 4.17 -13.14 3.63
N LEU A 142 3.37 -12.24 4.21
CA LEU A 142 3.81 -11.25 5.17
C LEU A 142 3.67 -11.83 6.59
N CYS A 143 4.80 -12.14 7.23
CA CYS A 143 4.90 -12.38 8.66
C CYS A 143 5.64 -11.19 9.25
N LEU A 144 4.91 -10.23 9.79
CA LEU A 144 5.46 -9.13 10.58
C LEU A 144 5.66 -9.58 12.02
#